data_AF-A0A2V1GZ00-F1
#
_entry.id   AF-A0A2V1GZ00-F1
#
_cell.length_a   1.000
_cell.length_b   1.000
_cell.length_c   1.000
_cell.angle_alpha   90.00
_cell.angle_beta   90.00
_cell.angle_gamma   90.00
#
_symmetry.space_group_name_H-M   'P 1'
#
loop_
_entity.id
_entity.type
_entity.pdbx_description
1 polymer ?
#
loop_
_entity_poly.entity_id
_entity_poly.type
_entity_poly.pdbx_seq_one_letter_code
_entity_poly.pdbx_strand_id
1 'polypeptide(L)' 'MYPLAYNIAKDFLERHIDDKPSIRFDQGPTEAEKFSCSERVYRRVITQLIDLKIVQKDGNEILVKDHDKLSRFIHSHEEK' A
#
# COMPACT_ATOMS: atom_id res chain seq x y z
N MET A 1 -11.31 -1.00 13.29
CA MET A 1 -9.88 -1.17 12.94
C MET A 1 -9.85 -1.82 11.57
N TYR A 2 -9.48 -1.14 10.48
CA TYR A 2 -8.07 -0.91 10.13
C TYR A 2 -7.84 0.43 9.38
N PRO A 3 -7.55 1.53 10.10
CA PRO A 3 -7.01 2.76 9.51
C PRO A 3 -5.71 2.51 8.75
N LEU A 4 -4.94 1.50 9.16
CA LEU A 4 -3.61 1.24 8.63
C LEU A 4 -3.62 0.78 7.16
N ALA A 5 -4.47 -0.18 6.80
CA ALA A 5 -4.53 -0.66 5.41
C ALA A 5 -5.05 0.42 4.46
N TYR A 6 -6.03 1.20 4.92
CA TYR A 6 -6.52 2.39 4.22
C TYR A 6 -5.40 3.42 4.04
N ASN A 7 -4.67 3.79 5.11
CA ASN A 7 -3.60 4.78 5.04
C ASN A 7 -2.47 4.36 4.10
N ILE A 8 -2.07 3.08 4.14
CA ILE A 8 -1.06 2.54 3.24
C ILE A 8 -1.56 2.56 1.79
N ALA A 9 -2.79 2.10 1.53
CA ALA A 9 -3.38 2.13 0.19
C ALA A 9 -3.50 3.57 -0.35
N LYS A 10 -3.88 4.53 0.50
CA LYS A 10 -3.96 5.95 0.16
C LYS A 10 -2.60 6.53 -0.19
N ASP A 11 -1.54 6.21 0.56
CA ASP A 11 -0.16 6.60 0.22
C ASP A 11 0.26 6.07 -1.16
N PHE A 12 -0.08 4.81 -1.50
CA PHE A 12 0.16 4.28 -2.85
C PHE A 12 -0.60 5.07 -3.94
N LEU A 13 -1.84 5.47 -3.66
CA LEU A 13 -2.65 6.24 -4.61
C LEU A 13 -2.05 7.63 -4.84
N GLU A 14 -1.72 8.34 -3.77
CA GLU A 14 -1.10 9.68 -3.85
C GLU A 14 0.23 9.62 -4.58
N ARG A 15 1.06 8.59 -4.34
CA ARG A 15 2.32 8.40 -5.07
C ARG A 15 2.10 8.13 -6.55
N HIS A 16 1.06 7.39 -6.91
CA HIS A 16 0.73 7.12 -8.30
C HIS A 16 0.22 8.36 -9.04
N ILE A 17 -0.56 9.22 -8.36
CA ILE A 17 -1.07 10.49 -8.93
C ILE A 17 0.06 11.51 -9.09
N ASP A 18 0.95 11.62 -8.10
CA ASP A 18 2.04 12.60 -8.08
C ASP A 18 3.29 12.18 -8.89
N ASP A 19 3.23 11.04 -9.61
CA ASP A 19 4.37 10.41 -10.30
C ASP A 19 5.61 10.26 -9.37
N LYS A 20 5.35 9.95 -8.10
CA LYS A 20 6.39 9.77 -7.08
C LYS A 20 7.04 8.39 -7.23
N PRO A 21 8.32 8.27 -6.83
CA PRO A 21 9.03 7.01 -6.92
C PRO A 21 8.34 5.88 -6.15
N SER A 22 8.38 4.70 -6.75
CA SER A 22 7.86 3.43 -6.23
C SER A 22 8.46 3.10 -4.86
N ILE A 23 7.69 2.40 -4.03
CA ILE A 23 8.17 1.98 -2.72
C ILE A 23 9.11 0.79 -2.88
N ARG A 24 10.32 0.88 -2.33
CA ARG A 24 11.21 -0.26 -2.28
C ARG A 24 10.78 -1.26 -1.19
N PHE A 25 10.69 -2.53 -1.55
CA PHE A 25 10.27 -3.62 -0.67
C PHE A 25 11.27 -3.88 0.47
N ASP A 26 12.55 -3.60 0.26
CA ASP A 26 13.60 -3.71 1.28
C ASP A 26 13.58 -2.57 2.33
N GLN A 27 12.86 -1.47 2.05
CA GLN A 27 12.63 -0.38 3.00
C GLN A 27 11.41 -0.63 3.90
N GLY A 28 10.93 -1.87 3.98
CA GLY A 28 9.80 -2.28 4.83
C GLY A 28 9.85 -1.76 6.27
N PRO A 29 11.00 -1.79 6.99
CA PRO A 29 11.11 -1.21 8.32
C PRO A 29 10.85 0.31 8.33
N THR A 30 11.47 1.06 7.42
CA THR A 30 11.34 2.52 7.31
C THR A 30 9.94 2.94 6.91
N GLU A 31 9.30 2.23 5.97
CA GLU A 31 7.92 2.52 5.60
C GLU A 31 6.95 2.17 6.74
N ALA A 32 7.19 1.10 7.50
CA ALA A 32 6.33 0.73 8.62
C ALA A 32 6.31 1.80 9.73
N GLU A 33 7.45 2.44 10.00
CA GLU A 33 7.57 3.56 10.94
C GLU A 33 6.70 4.75 10.55
N LYS A 34 6.57 5.07 9.25
CA LYS A 34 5.71 6.18 8.77
C LYS A 34 4.25 6.00 9.15
N PHE A 35 3.79 4.76 9.29
CA PHE A 35 2.43 4.43 9.66
C PHE A 35 2.30 4.01 11.13
N SER A 36 3.33 4.25 11.96
CA SER A 36 3.38 3.86 13.37
C SER A 36 3.05 2.37 13.59
N CYS A 37 3.53 1.50 12.70
CA CYS A 37 3.26 0.06 12.74
C CYS A 37 4.55 -0.76 12.70
N SER A 38 4.46 -2.05 13.05
CA SER A 38 5.60 -2.95 12.90
C SER A 38 5.76 -3.39 11.45
N GLU A 39 7.00 -3.67 11.05
CA GLU A 39 7.32 -4.20 9.72
C GLU A 39 6.47 -5.42 9.35
N ARG A 40 6.20 -6.31 10.32
CA ARG A 40 5.36 -7.50 10.12
C ARG A 40 3.93 -7.13 9.73
N VAL A 41 3.35 -6.10 10.36
CA VAL A 41 1.99 -5.64 10.04
C VAL A 41 1.99 -4.94 8.68
N TYR A 42 2.97 -4.08 8.41
CA TYR A 42 3.13 -3.43 7.11
C TYR A 42 3.21 -4.47 5.97
N ARG A 43 4.13 -5.44 6.09
CA ARG A 43 4.28 -6.52 5.10
C ARG A 43 2.99 -7.31 4.92
N ARG A 44 2.23 -7.59 5.99
CA ARG A 44 0.93 -8.28 5.89
C ARG A 44 -0.08 -7.49 5.06
N VAL A 45 -0.13 -6.17 5.22
CA VAL A 45 -1.00 -5.31 4.39
C VAL A 45 -0.53 -5.33 2.94
N ILE A 46 0.77 -5.18 2.68
CA ILE A 46 1.33 -5.27 1.33
C ILE A 46 0.98 -6.61 0.67
N THR A 47 1.15 -7.73 1.38
CA THR A 47 0.77 -9.05 0.87
C THR A 47 -0.72 -9.11 0.52
N GLN A 48 -1.60 -8.56 1.36
CA GLN A 48 -3.03 -8.49 1.03
C GLN A 48 -3.30 -7.68 -0.23
N LEU A 49 -2.65 -6.53 -0.41
CA LEU A 49 -2.80 -5.72 -1.63
C LEU A 49 -2.27 -6.45 -2.88
N ILE A 50 -1.22 -7.26 -2.73
CA ILE A 50 -0.69 -8.12 -3.81
C ILE A 50 -1.69 -9.23 -4.15
N ASP A 51 -2.23 -9.92 -3.14
CA ASP A 51 -3.20 -11.00 -3.31
C ASP A 51 -4.49 -10.51 -3.99
N LEU A 52 -4.91 -9.28 -3.66
CA LEU A 52 -6.04 -8.59 -4.30
C LEU A 52 -5.73 -8.07 -5.72
N LYS A 53 -4.50 -8.27 -6.22
CA LYS A 53 -4.00 -7.76 -7.50
C LYS A 53 -4.11 -6.24 -7.66
N ILE A 54 -4.02 -5.52 -6.54
CA ILE A 54 -4.06 -4.04 -6.49
C ILE A 54 -2.66 -3.49 -6.75
N VAL A 55 -1.68 -4.05 -6.04
CA VAL A 55 -0.25 -3.75 -6.24
C VAL A 55 0.46 -5.01 -6.70
N GLN A 56 1.66 -4.85 -7.25
CA GLN A 56 2.53 -5.95 -7.59
C GLN A 56 3.95 -5.63 -7.15
N LYS A 57 4.69 -6.69 -6.82
CA LYS A 57 6.12 -6.59 -6.62
C LYS A 57 6.81 -6.70 -7.97
N ASP A 58 7.61 -5.68 -8.32
CA ASP A 58 8.48 -5.68 -9.49
C ASP A 58 9.94 -5.58 -9.03
N GLY A 59 10.66 -6.71 -9.08
CA GLY A 59 12.00 -6.80 -8.52
C GLY A 59 12.03 -6.44 -7.02
N ASN A 60 12.62 -5.29 -6.71
CA ASN A 60 12.71 -4.76 -5.34
C ASN A 60 11.73 -3.61 -5.08
N GLU A 61 10.81 -3.32 -6.00
CA GLU A 61 9.85 -2.23 -5.89
C GLU A 61 8.42 -2.75 -5.82
N ILE A 62 7.53 -1.93 -5.29
CA ILE A 62 6.10 -2.16 -5.23
C ILE A 62 5.44 -1.13 -6.14
N LEU A 63 4.75 -1.62 -7.17
CA LEU A 63 4.05 -0.82 -8.17
C LEU A 63 2.55 -0.98 -8.03
N VAL A 64 1.81 0.11 -8.25
CA VAL A 64 0.36 0.05 -8.40
C VAL A 64 0.03 -0.64 -9.73
N LYS A 65 -0.66 -1.78 -9.65
CA LYS A 65 -1.03 -2.58 -10.82
C LYS A 65 -2.40 -2.18 -11.36
N ASP A 66 -3.34 -1.89 -10.46
CA ASP A 66 -4.74 -1.62 -10.80
C ASP A 66 -5.26 -0.46 -9.95
N HIS A 67 -5.26 0.73 -10.55
CA HIS A 67 -5.71 1.97 -9.94
C HIS A 67 -7.21 1.92 -9.56
N ASP A 68 -8.05 1.33 -10.40
CA ASP A 68 -9.49 1.26 -10.15
C ASP A 68 -9.80 0.37 -8.94
N LYS A 69 -9.10 -0.77 -8.81
CA LYS A 69 -9.20 -1.60 -7.61
C LYS A 69 -8.64 -0.91 -6.37
N LEU A 70 -7.56 -0.15 -6.50
CA LEU A 70 -6.99 0.61 -5.39
C LEU A 70 -8.00 1.65 -4.87
N SER A 71 -8.61 2.42 -5.77
CA SER A 71 -9.63 3.42 -5.44
C SER A 71 -10.85 2.78 -4.77
N ARG A 72 -11.37 1.66 -5.32
CA ARG A 72 -12.47 0.90 -4.71
C ARG A 72 -12.11 0.36 -3.33
N PHE A 73 -10.89 -0.13 -3.14
CA PHE A 73 -10.41 -0.61 -1.85
C PHE A 73 -10.45 0.51 -0.81
N ILE A 74 -9.90 1.68 -1.14
CA ILE A 74 -9.91 2.88 -0.28
C ILE A 74 -11.35 3.28 0.06
N HIS A 75 -12.21 3.43 -0.95
CA HIS A 75 -13.59 3.88 -0.75
C HIS A 75 -14.40 2.89 0.10
N SER A 76 -14.24 1.57 -0.11
CA SER A 76 -14.90 0.54 0.71
C SER A 76 -14.47 0.53 2.18
N HIS A 77 -13.34 1.16 2.50
CA HIS A 77 -12.80 1.28 3.87
C HIS A 77 -13.01 2.68 4.47
N GLU A 78 -13.45 3.66 3.68
CA GLU A 78 -13.77 5.03 4.15
C GLU A 78 -15.14 5.09 4.84
N GLU A 79 -16.07 4.22 4.45
CA GLU A 79 -17.46 4.19 4.95
C GLU A 79 -17.71 3.22 6.14
N LYS A 80 -16.67 2.63 6.74
CA LYS A 80 -16.78 1.62 7.82
C LYS A 80 -16.09 2.03 9.11
#